data_AF-A0A511KDM6-F1
#
_entry.id   AF-A0A511KDM6-F1
#
_cell.length_a   1.000
_cell.length_b   1.000
_cell.length_c   1.000
_cell.angle_alpha   90.00
_cell.angle_beta   90.00
_cell.angle_gamma   90.00
#
_symmetry.space_group_name_H-M   'P 1'
#
loop_
_entity.id
_entity.type
_entity.pdbx_description
1 polymer ?
#
loop_
_entity_poly.entity_id
_entity_poly.type
_entity_poly.pdbx_seq_one_letter_code
_entity_poly.pdbx_strand_id
1 'polypeptide(L)'
;MNNTMILKEMQDEQDIAFMDQAVVMAEEALAAHEIPVGCVLVHDGKVVARGRNRTNEGRNATLHAEFDALRHLLPDRSHAQTPGLTRPYTPQAEDVIAAAAEKEGPVAGGRKIWQTPLRGVVLYVTVEPCLMCASAMRQVGIGKVVYGCANDRFGGTGGVQSIHSDPRLLYAPPYPAVGGYRREEAIMLLRRFYISENSTAPKPKKKANRVLKTEIPGVVSTPSSPASSLSRTSTPTLYLEPTTANKSLPPPVSTV
;
A
#
# COMPACT_ATOMS: atom_id res chain seq x y z
N MET A 1 18.27 6.11 13.65
CA MET A 1 17.11 6.31 12.77
C MET A 1 17.50 5.80 11.39
N ASN A 2 17.50 4.48 11.17
CA ASN A 2 17.88 3.94 9.87
C ASN A 2 16.76 3.03 9.38
N ASN A 3 16.04 3.47 8.35
CA ASN A 3 15.26 2.59 7.50
C ASN A 3 16.25 1.65 6.80
N THR A 4 16.14 0.33 7.05
CA THR A 4 16.97 -0.65 6.36
C THR A 4 16.49 -0.76 4.91
N MET A 5 17.27 -0.26 3.97
CA MET A 5 17.02 -0.36 2.53
C MET A 5 17.88 -1.46 1.92
N ILE A 6 17.26 -2.50 1.38
CA ILE A 6 17.93 -3.64 0.76
C ILE A 6 18.35 -3.26 -0.66
N LEU A 7 19.65 -3.43 -0.95
CA LEU A 7 20.22 -3.22 -2.29
C LEU A 7 19.63 -4.22 -3.30
N LYS A 8 19.55 -3.82 -4.56
CA LYS A 8 18.83 -4.56 -5.61
C LYS A 8 19.33 -5.99 -5.77
N GLU A 9 20.63 -6.20 -5.67
CA GLU A 9 21.34 -7.47 -5.75
C GLU A 9 21.10 -8.41 -4.55
N MET A 10 20.58 -7.88 -3.43
CA MET A 10 20.28 -8.64 -2.22
C MET A 10 18.78 -8.91 -2.03
N GLN A 11 17.95 -8.51 -3.00
CA GLN A 11 16.51 -8.66 -2.92
C GLN A 11 16.10 -10.09 -3.26
N ASP A 12 15.26 -10.67 -2.41
CA ASP A 12 14.69 -12.00 -2.63
C ASP A 12 13.69 -11.97 -3.80
N GLU A 13 13.75 -12.99 -4.67
CA GLU A 13 12.92 -13.06 -5.88
C GLU A 13 11.42 -13.20 -5.56
N GLN A 14 11.08 -13.90 -4.47
CA GLN A 14 9.70 -14.05 -4.03
C GLN A 14 9.17 -12.73 -3.45
N ASP A 15 9.96 -12.04 -2.62
CA ASP A 15 9.62 -10.70 -2.12
C ASP A 15 9.43 -9.71 -3.29
N ILE A 16 10.26 -9.80 -4.34
CA ILE A 16 10.10 -9.02 -5.58
C ILE A 16 8.77 -9.32 -6.27
N ALA A 17 8.41 -10.60 -6.45
CA ALA A 17 7.18 -10.98 -7.15
C ALA A 17 5.91 -10.48 -6.44
N PHE A 18 5.92 -10.42 -5.10
CA PHE A 18 4.82 -9.82 -4.34
C PHE A 18 4.84 -8.29 -4.39
N MET A 19 6.02 -7.67 -4.38
CA MET A 19 6.12 -6.23 -4.59
C MET A 19 5.65 -5.81 -5.98
N ASP A 20 5.88 -6.61 -7.02
CA ASP A 20 5.34 -6.36 -8.37
C ASP A 20 3.80 -6.31 -8.35
N GLN A 21 3.15 -7.17 -7.58
CA GLN A 21 1.70 -7.11 -7.40
C GLN A 21 1.25 -5.85 -6.63
N ALA A 22 2.04 -5.38 -5.65
CA ALA A 22 1.78 -4.12 -4.98
C ALA A 22 1.94 -2.91 -5.93
N VAL A 23 2.90 -2.97 -6.85
CA VAL A 23 3.08 -1.96 -7.92
C VAL A 23 1.86 -1.90 -8.84
N VAL A 24 1.29 -3.04 -9.24
CA VAL A 24 0.03 -3.07 -10.01
C VAL A 24 -1.10 -2.36 -9.26
N MET A 25 -1.26 -2.60 -7.95
CA MET A 25 -2.26 -1.90 -7.14
C MET A 25 -2.01 -0.38 -7.07
N ALA A 26 -0.74 0.04 -7.08
CA ALA A 26 -0.37 1.46 -7.10
C ALA A 26 -0.66 2.12 -8.45
N GLU A 27 -0.50 1.38 -9.55
CA GLU A 27 -0.90 1.81 -10.90
C GLU A 27 -2.43 1.99 -11.01
N GLU A 28 -3.21 1.07 -10.43
CA GLU A 28 -4.67 1.25 -10.34
C GLU A 28 -5.05 2.52 -9.55
N ALA A 29 -4.37 2.81 -8.45
CA ALA A 29 -4.60 4.05 -7.69
C ALA A 29 -4.27 5.28 -8.54
N LEU A 30 -3.14 5.26 -9.27
CA LEU A 30 -2.77 6.34 -10.17
C LEU A 30 -3.85 6.58 -11.24
N ALA A 31 -4.33 5.51 -11.86
CA ALA A 31 -5.38 5.56 -12.89
C ALA A 31 -6.70 6.11 -12.34
N ALA A 32 -6.98 5.87 -11.06
CA ALA A 32 -8.14 6.41 -10.35
C ALA A 32 -7.93 7.83 -9.78
N HIS A 33 -6.82 8.51 -10.13
CA HIS A 33 -6.46 9.82 -9.60
C HIS A 33 -6.29 9.87 -8.07
N GLU A 34 -5.88 8.76 -7.47
CA GLU A 34 -5.48 8.64 -6.07
C GLU A 34 -3.95 8.71 -5.92
N ILE A 35 -3.47 8.95 -4.69
CA ILE A 35 -2.04 8.83 -4.40
C ILE A 35 -1.61 7.39 -4.73
N PRO A 36 -0.57 7.16 -5.55
CA PRO A 36 -0.27 5.84 -6.11
C PRO A 36 0.49 4.97 -5.11
N VAL A 37 -0.22 4.54 -4.08
CA VAL A 37 0.22 3.57 -3.08
C VAL A 37 -0.64 2.32 -3.23
N GLY A 38 0.04 1.19 -3.35
CA GLY A 38 -0.58 -0.13 -3.48
C GLY A 38 0.11 -1.11 -2.56
N CYS A 39 -0.63 -2.13 -2.13
CA CYS A 39 -0.10 -3.18 -1.28
C CYS A 39 -0.78 -4.53 -1.48
N VAL A 40 -0.10 -5.59 -1.03
CA VAL A 40 -0.64 -6.93 -0.89
C VAL A 40 -0.29 -7.50 0.48
N LEU A 41 -1.22 -8.27 1.06
CA LEU A 41 -1.02 -9.07 2.26
C LEU A 41 -0.80 -10.52 1.84
N VAL A 42 0.27 -11.15 2.33
CA VAL A 42 0.70 -12.50 1.95
C VAL A 42 0.77 -13.39 3.18
N HIS A 43 0.17 -14.57 3.11
CA HIS A 43 0.25 -15.61 4.12
C HIS A 43 0.62 -16.93 3.44
N ASP A 44 1.62 -17.65 3.96
CA ASP A 44 2.11 -18.93 3.41
C ASP A 44 2.38 -18.89 1.89
N GLY A 45 3.04 -17.81 1.44
CA GLY A 45 3.38 -17.62 0.03
C GLY A 45 2.19 -17.33 -0.89
N LYS A 46 1.00 -17.02 -0.33
CA LYS A 46 -0.21 -16.71 -1.08
C LYS A 46 -0.74 -15.33 -0.73
N VAL A 47 -1.14 -14.56 -1.73
CA VAL A 47 -1.80 -13.28 -1.51
C VAL A 47 -3.21 -13.53 -0.95
N VAL A 48 -3.45 -13.05 0.26
CA VAL A 48 -4.74 -13.17 0.97
C VAL A 48 -5.60 -11.91 0.84
N ALA A 49 -4.99 -10.76 0.59
CA ALA A 49 -5.69 -9.51 0.30
C ALA A 49 -4.81 -8.55 -0.51
N ARG A 50 -5.48 -7.64 -1.23
CA ARG A 50 -4.85 -6.55 -1.97
C ARG A 50 -5.51 -5.23 -1.55
N GLY A 51 -4.77 -4.14 -1.64
CA GLY A 51 -5.30 -2.82 -1.31
C GLY A 51 -4.59 -1.71 -2.07
N ARG A 52 -5.30 -0.61 -2.28
CA ARG A 52 -4.74 0.61 -2.85
C ARG A 52 -5.29 1.84 -2.14
N ASN A 53 -4.63 2.99 -2.30
CA ASN A 53 -5.17 4.22 -1.75
C ASN A 53 -6.54 4.55 -2.39
N ARG A 54 -7.53 4.86 -1.53
CA ARG A 54 -8.92 5.16 -1.92
C ARG A 54 -9.50 6.31 -1.09
N THR A 55 -8.64 7.23 -0.64
CA THR A 55 -9.04 8.32 0.26
C THR A 55 -10.12 9.24 -0.33
N ASN A 56 -10.00 9.58 -1.61
CA ASN A 56 -10.96 10.40 -2.35
C ASN A 56 -12.20 9.58 -2.70
N GLU A 57 -12.02 8.36 -3.25
CA GLU A 57 -13.13 7.45 -3.62
C GLU A 57 -14.05 7.17 -2.44
N GLY A 58 -13.49 6.80 -1.30
CA GLY A 58 -14.24 6.45 -0.10
C GLY A 58 -14.57 7.63 0.82
N ARG A 59 -14.17 8.87 0.45
CA ARG A 59 -14.32 10.09 1.27
C ARG A 59 -13.88 9.88 2.72
N ASN A 60 -12.81 9.11 2.88
CA ASN A 60 -12.32 8.68 4.18
C ASN A 60 -10.80 8.81 4.20
N ALA A 61 -10.32 9.73 5.02
CA ALA A 61 -8.90 10.03 5.16
C ALA A 61 -8.06 8.83 5.63
N THR A 62 -8.67 7.78 6.21
CA THR A 62 -7.95 6.60 6.67
C THR A 62 -7.84 5.48 5.64
N LEU A 63 -8.49 5.58 4.47
CA LEU A 63 -8.47 4.54 3.42
C LEU A 63 -7.17 4.57 2.60
N HIS A 64 -6.05 4.42 3.30
CA HIS A 64 -4.76 4.11 2.69
C HIS A 64 -4.74 2.64 2.24
N ALA A 65 -3.77 2.30 1.38
CA ALA A 65 -3.65 0.95 0.83
C ALA A 65 -3.66 -0.16 1.89
N GLU A 66 -2.96 0.05 3.00
CA GLU A 66 -2.86 -0.93 4.10
C GLU A 66 -4.22 -1.15 4.79
N PHE A 67 -5.00 -0.08 5.00
CA PHE A 67 -6.35 -0.19 5.55
C PHE A 67 -7.33 -0.80 4.56
N ASP A 68 -7.23 -0.46 3.28
CA ASP A 68 -8.03 -1.06 2.21
C ASP A 68 -7.81 -2.59 2.17
N ALA A 69 -6.55 -3.03 2.18
CA ALA A 69 -6.22 -4.46 2.24
C ALA A 69 -6.73 -5.15 3.50
N LEU A 70 -6.58 -4.52 4.68
CA LEU A 70 -7.10 -5.07 5.94
C LEU A 70 -8.62 -5.27 5.91
N ARG A 71 -9.38 -4.37 5.28
CA ARG A 71 -10.85 -4.48 5.20
C ARG A 71 -11.27 -5.75 4.46
N HIS A 72 -10.53 -6.17 3.44
CA HIS A 72 -10.80 -7.41 2.70
C HIS A 72 -10.59 -8.69 3.53
N LEU A 73 -9.89 -8.60 4.67
CA LEU A 73 -9.75 -9.71 5.62
C LEU A 73 -10.87 -9.75 6.66
N LEU A 74 -11.66 -8.69 6.79
CA LEU A 74 -12.78 -8.63 7.72
C LEU A 74 -14.03 -9.26 7.07
N PRO A 75 -14.85 -10.01 7.82
CA PRO A 75 -16.14 -10.47 7.32
C PRO A 75 -17.01 -9.27 6.96
N ASP A 76 -17.86 -9.43 5.94
CA ASP A 76 -18.74 -8.37 5.47
C ASP A 76 -19.71 -7.96 6.59
N ARG A 77 -19.47 -6.79 7.18
CA ARG A 77 -20.31 -6.21 8.23
C ARG A 77 -21.14 -5.13 7.57
N SER A 78 -22.25 -5.54 6.96
CA SER A 78 -23.30 -4.57 6.63
C SER A 78 -23.65 -3.83 7.93
N HIS A 79 -23.62 -2.49 7.87
CA HIS A 79 -23.79 -1.59 9.02
C HIS A 79 -25.24 -1.57 9.55
N ALA A 80 -25.91 -2.72 9.66
CA ALA A 80 -27.02 -2.88 10.56
C ALA A 80 -26.44 -3.23 11.93
N GLN A 81 -26.52 -2.29 12.87
CA GLN A 81 -26.16 -2.47 14.27
C GLN A 81 -26.65 -3.85 14.77
N THR A 82 -25.73 -4.76 15.07
CA THR A 82 -26.07 -6.02 15.74
C THR A 82 -26.07 -5.76 17.25
N PRO A 83 -27.22 -5.82 17.94
CA PRO A 83 -27.24 -5.78 19.40
C PRO A 83 -26.40 -6.95 19.93
N GLY A 84 -25.47 -6.68 20.85
CA GLY A 84 -24.59 -7.71 21.44
C GLY A 84 -23.16 -7.76 20.91
N LEU A 85 -22.69 -6.76 20.16
CA LEU A 85 -21.27 -6.64 19.82
C LEU A 85 -20.45 -6.27 21.08
N THR A 86 -20.08 -7.28 21.87
CA THR A 86 -19.09 -7.14 22.94
C THR A 86 -17.77 -6.69 22.32
N ARG A 87 -17.25 -5.55 22.80
CA ARG A 87 -15.93 -5.02 22.45
C ARG A 87 -14.90 -6.16 22.49
N PRO A 88 -14.07 -6.36 21.45
CA PRO A 88 -12.98 -7.32 21.53
C PRO A 88 -12.18 -7.03 22.81
N TYR A 89 -11.86 -8.08 23.56
CA TYR A 89 -11.07 -7.99 24.79
C TYR A 89 -9.86 -7.07 24.58
N THR A 90 -9.73 -6.06 25.44
CA THR A 90 -8.57 -5.15 25.43
C THR A 90 -7.59 -5.67 26.50
N PRO A 91 -6.44 -6.24 26.12
CA PRO A 91 -5.49 -6.81 27.08
C PRO A 91 -5.03 -5.76 28.10
N GLN A 92 -4.90 -6.18 29.37
CA GLN A 92 -4.32 -5.36 30.44
C GLN A 92 -2.80 -5.51 30.47
N ALA A 93 -2.10 -4.61 31.18
CA ALA A 93 -0.63 -4.52 31.14
C ALA A 93 0.02 -5.83 31.55
N GLU A 94 -0.59 -6.47 32.53
CA GLU A 94 -0.12 -7.68 33.19
C GLU A 94 -0.24 -8.88 32.26
N ASP A 95 -1.30 -8.93 31.44
CA ASP A 95 -1.50 -9.98 30.43
C ASP A 95 -0.35 -9.98 29.41
N VAL A 96 0.04 -8.78 28.94
CA VAL A 96 1.10 -8.59 27.94
C VAL A 96 2.48 -8.95 28.49
N ILE A 97 2.73 -8.61 29.75
CA ILE A 97 3.99 -8.91 30.42
C ILE A 97 4.13 -10.43 30.63
N ALA A 98 3.06 -11.11 31.04
CA ALA A 98 3.04 -12.56 31.19
C ALA A 98 3.27 -13.29 29.85
N ALA A 99 2.75 -12.73 28.77
CA ALA A 99 2.86 -13.28 27.41
C ALA A 99 4.23 -13.16 26.77
N ALA A 100 4.88 -12.04 26.99
CA ALA A 100 6.22 -11.78 26.47
C ALA A 100 7.27 -12.67 27.15
N ALA A 101 6.95 -13.24 28.32
CA ALA A 101 7.81 -14.09 29.11
C ALA A 101 7.71 -15.59 28.76
N GLU A 102 6.63 -16.05 28.12
CA GLU A 102 6.40 -17.48 27.84
C GLU A 102 6.73 -17.87 26.38
N LYS A 103 7.54 -18.91 26.18
CA LYS A 103 7.82 -19.49 24.85
C LYS A 103 6.60 -20.19 24.24
N GLU A 104 5.61 -20.57 25.04
CA GLU A 104 4.29 -21.05 24.61
C GLU A 104 3.22 -20.58 25.60
N GLY A 105 2.36 -19.61 25.22
CA GLY A 105 1.42 -18.94 26.14
C GLY A 105 0.11 -19.68 26.44
N PRO A 106 -0.61 -19.34 27.54
CA PRO A 106 -1.71 -20.11 28.11
C PRO A 106 -3.05 -19.88 27.40
N VAL A 107 -4.01 -20.78 27.66
CA VAL A 107 -5.31 -20.88 26.98
C VAL A 107 -6.43 -20.53 27.96
N ALA A 108 -7.27 -19.54 27.66
CA ALA A 108 -8.51 -19.26 28.39
C ALA A 108 -9.72 -19.57 27.49
N GLY A 109 -10.61 -20.48 27.92
CA GLY A 109 -11.80 -20.87 27.14
C GLY A 109 -11.49 -21.48 25.77
N GLY A 110 -10.35 -22.17 25.63
CA GLY A 110 -9.90 -22.78 24.37
C GLY A 110 -9.22 -21.82 23.39
N ARG A 111 -9.02 -20.53 23.72
CA ARG A 111 -8.34 -19.56 22.83
C ARG A 111 -7.11 -18.95 23.49
N LYS A 112 -5.97 -18.98 22.78
CA LYS A 112 -4.70 -18.36 23.19
C LYS A 112 -4.78 -16.85 23.00
N ILE A 113 -4.50 -16.09 24.04
CA ILE A 113 -4.71 -14.62 24.11
C ILE A 113 -3.68 -13.80 23.29
N TRP A 114 -2.76 -14.48 22.57
CA TRP A 114 -1.69 -13.90 21.74
C TRP A 114 -1.69 -14.33 20.27
N GLN A 115 -2.81 -14.83 19.75
CA GLN A 115 -3.00 -14.92 18.30
C GLN A 115 -3.27 -13.52 17.77
N THR A 116 -2.23 -12.70 17.61
CA THR A 116 -2.36 -11.54 16.73
C THR A 116 -2.79 -12.08 15.36
N PRO A 117 -3.95 -11.65 14.83
CA PRO A 117 -4.60 -12.33 13.71
C PRO A 117 -3.70 -12.42 12.47
N LEU A 118 -2.67 -11.57 12.37
CA LEU A 118 -1.80 -11.45 11.22
C LEU A 118 -0.32 -11.80 11.49
N ARG A 119 0.01 -12.54 12.55
CA ARG A 119 1.42 -12.88 12.90
C ARG A 119 2.19 -13.58 11.77
N GLY A 120 1.50 -14.41 10.99
CA GLY A 120 2.06 -15.13 9.84
C GLY A 120 1.94 -14.39 8.51
N VAL A 121 1.55 -13.11 8.54
CA VAL A 121 1.27 -12.32 7.33
C VAL A 121 2.38 -11.30 7.09
N VAL A 122 2.82 -11.21 5.83
CA VAL A 122 3.76 -10.21 5.34
C VAL A 122 3.00 -9.17 4.52
N LEU A 123 3.21 -7.90 4.84
CA LEU A 123 2.71 -6.77 4.02
C LEU A 123 3.80 -6.36 3.03
N TYR A 124 3.45 -6.31 1.74
CA TYR A 124 4.27 -5.67 0.70
C TYR A 124 3.58 -4.39 0.26
N VAL A 125 4.24 -3.24 0.36
CA VAL A 125 3.66 -1.93 0.05
C VAL A 125 4.64 -1.05 -0.71
N THR A 126 4.17 -0.34 -1.75
CA THR A 126 5.09 0.41 -2.63
C THR A 126 5.80 1.58 -1.93
N VAL A 127 5.17 2.18 -0.92
CA VAL A 127 5.71 3.31 -0.15
C VAL A 127 5.73 2.95 1.32
N GLU A 128 6.77 3.37 2.03
CA GLU A 128 6.89 3.17 3.47
C GLU A 128 5.59 3.56 4.21
N PRO A 129 5.04 2.67 5.06
CA PRO A 129 3.82 2.96 5.81
C PRO A 129 3.93 4.24 6.61
N CYS A 130 2.89 5.07 6.54
CA CYS A 130 2.83 6.25 7.40
C CYS A 130 2.67 5.86 8.89
N LEU A 131 2.85 6.80 9.82
CA LEU A 131 2.65 6.56 11.26
C LEU A 131 1.33 5.86 11.60
N MET A 132 0.24 6.26 10.95
CA MET A 132 -1.09 5.65 11.15
C MET A 132 -1.07 4.16 10.75
N CYS A 133 -0.63 3.86 9.53
CA CYS A 133 -0.59 2.49 9.01
C CYS A 133 0.43 1.63 9.75
N ALA A 134 1.61 2.17 10.05
CA ALA A 134 2.65 1.47 10.79
C ALA A 134 2.19 1.08 12.20
N SER A 135 1.48 1.98 12.90
CA SER A 135 0.88 1.68 14.20
C SER A 135 -0.25 0.66 14.10
N ALA A 136 -1.11 0.77 13.06
CA ALA A 136 -2.18 -0.20 12.83
C ALA A 136 -1.64 -1.61 12.58
N MET A 137 -0.62 -1.75 11.72
CA MET A 137 0.09 -3.00 11.46
C MET A 137 0.66 -3.64 12.73
N ARG A 138 1.12 -2.80 13.66
CA ARG A 138 1.62 -3.23 14.96
C ARG A 138 0.49 -3.79 15.84
N GLN A 139 -0.64 -3.09 15.89
CA GLN A 139 -1.81 -3.46 16.71
C GLN A 139 -2.50 -4.73 16.22
N VAL A 140 -2.55 -4.96 14.91
CA VAL A 140 -3.05 -6.23 14.33
C VAL A 140 -2.02 -7.36 14.39
N GLY A 141 -0.78 -7.02 14.79
CA GLY A 141 0.38 -7.88 14.90
C GLY A 141 0.77 -8.56 13.60
N ILE A 142 1.04 -7.76 12.57
CA ILE A 142 1.66 -8.20 11.31
C ILE A 142 2.99 -8.91 11.57
N GLY A 143 3.34 -9.90 10.74
CA GLY A 143 4.60 -10.62 10.86
C GLY A 143 5.81 -9.84 10.37
N LYS A 144 5.70 -9.17 9.22
CA LYS A 144 6.78 -8.39 8.57
C LYS A 144 6.19 -7.36 7.62
N VAL A 145 6.88 -6.24 7.45
CA VAL A 145 6.61 -5.26 6.39
C VAL A 145 7.78 -5.18 5.43
N VAL A 146 7.49 -5.31 4.15
CA VAL A 146 8.41 -5.05 3.04
C VAL A 146 7.88 -3.85 2.28
N TYR A 147 8.72 -2.86 2.02
CA TYR A 147 8.30 -1.68 1.27
C TYR A 147 9.27 -1.26 0.16
N GLY A 148 8.77 -0.44 -0.76
CA GLY A 148 9.57 0.06 -1.87
C GLY A 148 10.40 1.27 -1.51
N CYS A 149 9.83 2.47 -1.64
CA CYS A 149 10.54 3.71 -1.33
C CYS A 149 10.23 4.25 0.06
N ALA A 150 11.14 5.07 0.60
CA ALA A 150 10.93 5.78 1.86
C ALA A 150 9.74 6.76 1.79
N ASN A 151 9.19 7.10 2.95
CA ASN A 151 8.19 8.13 3.10
C ASN A 151 8.74 9.28 3.94
N ASP A 152 9.35 10.25 3.24
CA ASP A 152 10.09 11.37 3.85
C ASP A 152 9.23 12.29 4.73
N ARG A 153 7.90 12.26 4.56
CA ARG A 153 6.99 13.17 5.26
C ARG A 153 6.25 12.54 6.42
N PHE A 154 5.92 11.24 6.30
CA PHE A 154 5.02 10.58 7.24
C PHE A 154 5.50 9.19 7.68
N GLY A 155 6.68 8.74 7.24
CA GLY A 155 7.18 7.37 7.43
C GLY A 155 7.22 6.92 8.89
N GLY A 156 6.50 5.84 9.18
CA GLY A 156 6.35 5.24 10.51
C GLY A 156 7.28 4.04 10.76
N THR A 157 8.10 3.65 9.79
CA THR A 157 9.07 2.55 9.96
C THR A 157 10.51 3.03 10.12
N GLY A 158 10.70 4.34 10.25
CA GLY A 158 11.97 4.99 10.51
C GLY A 158 12.29 6.17 9.59
N GLY A 159 11.47 6.44 8.57
CA GLY A 159 11.60 7.62 7.72
C GLY A 159 11.43 8.92 8.50
N VAL A 160 10.39 9.01 9.33
CA VAL A 160 10.17 10.12 10.28
C VAL A 160 10.30 9.65 11.71
N GLN A 161 9.63 8.54 12.05
CA GLN A 161 9.70 7.93 13.37
C GLN A 161 9.51 6.42 13.26
N SER A 162 10.11 5.66 14.16
CA SER A 162 10.07 4.20 14.16
C SER A 162 8.95 3.65 15.05
N ILE A 163 7.69 4.02 14.79
CA ILE A 163 6.55 3.55 15.62
C ILE A 163 6.37 2.03 15.54
N HIS A 164 6.82 1.40 14.45
CA HIS A 164 6.84 -0.06 14.31
C HIS A 164 7.71 -0.80 15.35
N SER A 165 8.70 -0.13 15.94
CA SER A 165 9.69 -0.73 16.85
C SER A 165 9.85 0.02 18.17
N ASP A 166 9.04 1.05 18.43
CA ASP A 166 9.09 1.84 19.66
C ASP A 166 8.82 0.96 20.91
N PRO A 167 9.77 0.83 21.85
CA PRO A 167 9.62 -0.04 23.01
C PRO A 167 8.54 0.44 24.00
N ARG A 168 8.07 1.69 23.89
CA ARG A 168 7.04 2.25 24.79
C ARG A 168 5.64 1.71 24.51
N LEU A 169 5.39 1.13 23.34
CA LEU A 169 4.10 0.52 23.01
C LEU A 169 4.09 -0.95 23.47
N LEU A 170 3.88 -1.14 24.77
CA LEU A 170 3.97 -2.46 25.42
C LEU A 170 2.96 -3.47 24.84
N TYR A 171 1.72 -3.04 24.61
CA TYR A 171 0.59 -3.87 24.18
C TYR A 171 0.62 -4.32 22.71
N ALA A 172 1.52 -3.76 21.92
CA ALA A 172 1.65 -4.06 20.50
C ALA A 172 3.12 -4.44 20.25
N PRO A 173 3.47 -5.72 20.10
CA PRO A 173 4.86 -6.12 19.86
C PRO A 173 5.44 -5.47 18.61
N PRO A 174 6.75 -5.22 18.55
CA PRO A 174 7.40 -4.68 17.37
C PRO A 174 7.41 -5.70 16.22
N TYR A 175 7.54 -5.23 14.98
CA TYR A 175 7.70 -6.08 13.79
C TYR A 175 8.89 -5.64 12.94
N PRO A 176 9.53 -6.55 12.17
CA PRO A 176 10.58 -6.20 11.23
C PRO A 176 10.02 -5.44 10.02
N ALA A 177 10.70 -4.36 9.63
CA ALA A 177 10.41 -3.59 8.43
C ALA A 177 11.67 -3.41 7.57
N VAL A 178 11.58 -3.73 6.28
CA VAL A 178 12.68 -3.56 5.31
C VAL A 178 12.18 -2.88 4.03
N GLY A 179 12.95 -1.91 3.54
CA GLY A 179 12.66 -1.14 2.34
C GLY A 179 13.53 -1.52 1.15
N GLY A 180 13.31 -0.90 -0.01
CA GLY A 180 14.17 -0.98 -1.19
C GLY A 180 13.60 -1.77 -2.37
N TYR A 181 12.56 -2.57 -2.17
CA TYR A 181 12.01 -3.45 -3.20
C TYR A 181 11.21 -2.65 -4.25
N ARG A 182 11.61 -2.69 -5.52
CA ARG A 182 10.99 -1.85 -6.58
C ARG A 182 10.93 -0.36 -6.20
N ARG A 183 11.99 0.12 -5.54
CA ARG A 183 12.09 1.49 -5.05
C ARG A 183 11.95 2.50 -6.18
N GLU A 184 12.61 2.25 -7.30
CA GLU A 184 12.61 3.16 -8.45
C GLU A 184 11.21 3.29 -9.05
N GLU A 185 10.52 2.17 -9.23
CA GLU A 185 9.16 2.10 -9.76
C GLU A 185 8.18 2.86 -8.84
N ALA A 186 8.27 2.64 -7.52
CA ALA A 186 7.46 3.35 -6.54
C ALA A 186 7.68 4.88 -6.57
N ILE A 187 8.95 5.32 -6.64
CA ILE A 187 9.28 6.76 -6.76
C ILE A 187 8.72 7.33 -8.06
N MET A 188 8.85 6.60 -9.17
CA MET A 188 8.37 7.06 -10.47
C MET A 188 6.84 7.18 -10.52
N LEU A 189 6.10 6.31 -9.85
CA LEU A 189 4.65 6.45 -9.69
C LEU A 189 4.29 7.72 -8.92
N LEU A 190 4.91 7.96 -7.76
CA LEU A 190 4.68 9.18 -6.97
C LEU A 190 5.01 10.46 -7.77
N ARG A 191 6.13 10.46 -8.52
CA ARG A 191 6.51 11.60 -9.36
C ARG A 191 5.49 11.85 -10.47
N ARG A 192 5.00 10.81 -11.13
CA ARG A 192 3.90 10.89 -12.12
C ARG A 192 2.66 11.55 -11.50
N PHE A 193 2.27 11.13 -10.30
CA PHE A 193 1.14 11.72 -9.57
C PHE A 193 1.35 13.22 -9.24
N TYR A 194 2.50 13.63 -8.69
CA TYR A 194 2.69 15.02 -8.27
C TYR A 194 2.80 16.05 -9.41
N ILE A 195 3.11 15.58 -10.61
CA ILE A 195 3.15 16.40 -11.83
C ILE A 195 1.75 16.56 -12.41
N SER A 196 0.86 15.60 -12.19
CA SER A 196 -0.54 15.73 -12.60
C SER A 196 -1.18 17.00 -12.03
N GLU A 197 -2.10 17.57 -12.81
CA GLU A 197 -2.84 18.75 -12.44
C GLU A 197 -4.09 18.36 -11.66
N ASN A 198 -4.35 19.08 -10.56
CA ASN A 198 -5.61 18.90 -9.86
C ASN A 198 -6.67 19.80 -10.51
N SER A 199 -7.44 19.25 -11.45
CA SER A 199 -8.54 19.94 -12.14
C SER A 199 -9.70 20.31 -11.20
N THR A 200 -9.79 19.68 -10.02
CA THR A 200 -10.84 19.95 -9.01
C THR A 200 -10.51 21.12 -8.09
N ALA A 201 -9.30 21.70 -8.17
CA ALA A 201 -8.93 22.81 -7.31
C ALA A 201 -9.77 24.08 -7.63
N PRO A 202 -10.29 24.81 -6.63
CA PRO A 202 -11.10 26.02 -6.86
C PRO A 202 -10.41 27.11 -7.69
N LYS A 203 -9.07 27.13 -7.64
CA LYS A 203 -8.21 27.95 -8.50
C LYS A 203 -7.10 27.05 -9.05
N PRO A 204 -7.30 26.40 -10.20
CA PRO A 204 -6.31 25.50 -10.78
C PRO A 204 -5.03 26.27 -11.08
N LYS A 205 -3.92 25.86 -10.46
CA LYS A 205 -2.59 26.38 -10.81
C LYS A 205 -1.99 25.42 -11.84
N LYS A 206 -1.80 25.90 -13.07
CA LYS A 206 -1.09 25.16 -14.10
C LYS A 206 0.31 24.81 -13.60
N LYS A 207 0.70 23.54 -13.69
CA LYS A 207 2.02 23.08 -13.25
C LYS A 207 3.00 22.96 -14.43
N ALA A 208 2.90 23.85 -15.41
CA ALA A 208 3.62 23.78 -16.69
C ALA A 208 5.14 23.63 -16.57
N ASN A 209 5.76 24.13 -15.48
CA ASN A 209 7.21 24.06 -15.27
C ASN A 209 7.68 22.81 -14.51
N ARG A 210 6.79 21.88 -14.13
CA ARG A 210 7.19 20.65 -13.43
C ARG A 210 7.54 19.56 -14.42
N VAL A 211 8.84 19.42 -14.70
CA VAL A 211 9.37 18.32 -15.51
C VAL A 211 9.51 17.05 -14.66
N LEU A 212 9.13 15.90 -15.22
CA LEU A 212 9.38 14.60 -14.61
C LEU A 212 10.87 14.33 -14.60
N LYS A 213 11.48 14.44 -13.41
CA LYS A 213 12.84 13.95 -13.20
C LYS A 213 12.80 12.42 -13.27
N THR A 214 13.51 11.84 -14.22
CA THR A 214 13.64 10.39 -14.39
C THR A 214 14.81 9.82 -13.59
N GLU A 215 15.81 10.65 -13.30
CA GLU A 215 16.97 10.27 -12.49
C GLU A 215 16.63 10.15 -11.00
N ILE A 216 17.05 9.06 -10.37
CA ILE A 216 16.87 8.81 -8.94
C ILE A 216 18.27 8.80 -8.29
N PRO A 217 18.57 9.73 -7.38
CA PRO A 217 19.88 9.79 -6.72
C PRO A 217 20.21 8.48 -6.00
N GLY A 218 21.43 7.98 -6.22
CA GLY A 218 21.94 6.74 -5.59
C GLY A 218 21.85 5.49 -6.47
N VAL A 219 21.32 5.59 -7.70
CA VAL A 219 21.40 4.53 -8.71
C VAL A 219 22.61 4.82 -9.60
N VAL A 220 23.60 3.92 -9.63
CA VAL A 220 24.67 3.99 -10.64
C VAL A 220 24.03 3.63 -11.97
N SER A 221 23.70 4.64 -12.77
CA SER A 221 23.26 4.44 -14.15
C SER A 221 24.44 3.93 -14.97
N THR A 222 24.46 2.63 -15.28
CA THR A 222 25.29 2.13 -16.38
C THR A 222 24.77 2.77 -17.67
N PRO A 223 25.57 3.53 -18.43
CA PRO A 223 25.11 4.11 -19.68
C PRO A 223 24.74 2.97 -20.65
N SER A 224 23.47 2.93 -21.07
CA SER A 224 23.05 2.11 -22.19
C SER A 224 23.78 2.60 -23.44
N SER A 225 24.59 1.74 -24.05
CA SER A 225 25.19 1.98 -25.37
C SER A 225 24.12 2.44 -26.37
N PRO A 226 24.42 3.40 -27.27
CA PRO A 226 23.46 3.86 -28.25
C PRO A 226 23.16 2.72 -29.22
N ALA A 227 21.89 2.28 -29.23
CA ALA A 227 21.38 1.40 -30.27
C ALA A 227 21.51 2.13 -31.61
N SER A 228 22.14 1.45 -32.55
CA SER A 228 22.42 1.93 -33.89
C SER A 228 21.14 2.28 -34.66
N SER A 229 21.21 3.38 -35.38
CA SER A 229 20.23 3.85 -36.36
C SER A 229 19.98 2.79 -37.43
N LEU A 230 18.76 2.26 -37.49
CA LEU A 230 18.22 1.64 -38.69
C LEU A 230 16.87 2.28 -39.00
N SER A 231 16.88 3.14 -40.02
CA SER A 231 15.71 3.64 -40.71
C SER A 231 14.95 2.46 -41.34
N ARG A 232 13.63 2.39 -41.11
CA ARG A 232 12.73 1.72 -42.05
C ARG A 232 11.36 2.38 -42.03
N THR A 233 11.15 3.16 -43.07
CA THR A 233 9.87 3.56 -43.65
C THR A 233 8.98 2.35 -43.88
N SER A 234 7.72 2.41 -43.41
CA SER A 234 6.49 2.02 -44.14
C SER A 234 5.32 1.85 -43.15
N THR A 235 4.34 2.74 -43.28
CA THR A 235 2.98 2.59 -42.77
C THR A 235 2.29 1.40 -43.44
N PRO A 236 1.39 0.70 -42.72
CA PRO A 236 0.07 0.49 -43.31
C PRO A 236 -1.05 0.93 -42.36
N THR A 237 -1.89 1.79 -42.91
CA THR A 237 -3.17 2.27 -42.40
C THR A 237 -4.17 1.10 -42.29
N LEU A 238 -4.73 0.88 -41.09
CA LEU A 238 -6.03 0.22 -40.94
C LEU A 238 -6.84 1.01 -39.90
N TYR A 239 -7.51 2.05 -40.37
CA TYR A 239 -8.63 2.67 -39.65
C TYR A 239 -9.87 1.79 -39.88
N LEU A 240 -10.47 1.31 -38.80
CA LEU A 240 -11.86 0.85 -38.77
C LEU A 240 -12.74 2.09 -38.55
N GLU A 241 -13.67 2.33 -39.47
CA GLU A 241 -14.62 3.44 -39.37
C GLU A 241 -15.63 3.25 -38.22
N PRO A 242 -16.08 4.32 -37.56
CA PRO A 242 -17.16 4.23 -36.58
C PRO A 242 -18.51 4.15 -37.29
N THR A 243 -19.21 3.03 -37.13
CA THR A 243 -20.62 2.91 -37.51
C THR A 243 -21.49 3.73 -36.57
N THR A 244 -22.32 4.58 -37.17
CA THR A 244 -23.35 5.39 -36.51
C THR A 244 -24.50 4.49 -36.04
N ALA A 245 -24.66 4.36 -34.71
CA ALA A 245 -25.88 3.81 -34.12
C ALA A 245 -26.38 4.76 -33.03
N ASN A 246 -27.29 5.64 -33.44
CA ASN A 246 -28.08 6.50 -32.58
C ASN A 246 -29.03 5.61 -31.75
N LYS A 247 -28.75 5.41 -30.46
CA LYS A 247 -29.72 4.87 -29.50
C LYS A 247 -29.94 5.92 -28.41
N SER A 248 -31.08 6.59 -28.53
CA SER A 248 -31.66 7.48 -27.53
C SER A 248 -31.84 6.74 -26.19
N LEU A 249 -31.35 7.33 -25.10
CA LEU A 249 -31.65 6.92 -23.73
C LEU A 249 -33.14 7.20 -23.42
N PRO A 250 -33.85 6.31 -22.70
CA PRO A 250 -35.21 6.58 -22.24
C PRO A 250 -35.22 7.63 -21.10
N PRO A 251 -36.32 8.41 -20.97
CA PRO A 251 -36.42 9.45 -19.94
C PRO A 251 -36.57 8.87 -18.52
N PRO A 252 -36.24 9.66 -17.48
CA PRO A 252 -36.31 9.21 -16.09
C PRO A 252 -37.77 9.04 -15.64
N VAL A 253 -38.01 7.97 -14.87
CA VAL A 253 -39.30 7.68 -14.23
C VAL A 253 -39.49 8.64 -13.05
N SER A 254 -40.61 9.36 -13.03
CA SER A 254 -41.05 10.15 -11.87
C SER A 254 -41.58 9.21 -10.77
N THR A 255 -40.95 9.22 -9.61
CA THR A 255 -41.52 8.63 -8.39
C THR A 255 -42.29 9.69 -7.62
N VAL A 256 -43.55 9.34 -7.34
CA VAL A 256 -44.46 9.96 -6.35
C VAL A 256 -43.88 9.82 -4.95
#